data_AF-A0A836S926-F1
#
_entry.id   AF-A0A836S926-F1
#
_cell.length_a   1.000
_cell.length_b   1.000
_cell.length_c   1.000
_cell.angle_alpha   90.00
_cell.angle_beta   90.00
_cell.angle_gamma   90.00
#
_symmetry.space_group_name_H-M   'P 1'
#
loop_
_entity.id
_entity.type
_entity.pdbx_description
1 polymer ?
#
loop_
_entity_poly.entity_id
_entity_poly.type
_entity_poly.pdbx_seq_one_letter_code
_entity_poly.pdbx_strand_id
1 'polypeptide(L)'
;MMSGSKQFLAYQRGTVDAGMTGITAVKSRKLYEVMDYMTLTYNADIEFIVIINEKVWQGLSEGERAIITKAGLRVEKELREKMGAIEQDTLKWAQDKIKVVALTDAERNEWREATKPVVNKYMERSGDLGKQLVMEAGKL
;
A
#
# COMPACT_ATOMS: atom_id res chain seq x y z
N MET A 1 -8.83 -4.94 13.64
CA MET A 1 -7.74 -4.29 12.88
C MET A 1 -6.64 -3.88 13.86
N MET A 2 -5.37 -4.07 13.50
CA MET A 2 -4.22 -3.67 14.31
C MET A 2 -3.35 -2.71 13.50
N SER A 3 -2.79 -1.68 14.17
CA SER A 3 -1.90 -0.72 13.50
C SER A 3 -0.62 -1.37 12.99
N GLY A 4 -0.11 -0.89 11.86
CA GLY A 4 1.17 -1.32 11.29
C GLY A 4 2.34 -1.19 12.27
N SER A 5 2.32 -0.21 13.18
CA SER A 5 3.36 -0.03 14.20
C SER A 5 3.40 -1.15 15.25
N LYS A 6 2.36 -1.99 15.32
CA LYS A 6 2.27 -3.14 16.25
C LYS A 6 2.53 -4.49 15.57
N GLN A 7 2.76 -4.50 14.26
CA GLN A 7 2.97 -5.74 13.48
C GLN A 7 4.08 -6.60 14.05
N PHE A 8 5.26 -6.02 14.31
CA PHE A 8 6.41 -6.75 14.84
C PHE A 8 6.07 -7.54 16.10
N LEU A 9 5.48 -6.88 17.10
CA LEU A 9 5.14 -7.52 18.38
C LEU A 9 4.04 -8.58 18.21
N ALA A 10 3.11 -8.39 17.29
CA ALA A 10 2.04 -9.36 17.08
C ALA A 10 2.56 -10.64 16.42
N TYR A 11 3.46 -10.52 15.44
CA TYR A 11 4.13 -11.65 14.81
C TYR A 11 5.04 -12.37 15.82
N GLN A 12 5.88 -11.62 16.54
CA GLN A 12 6.77 -12.17 17.56
C GLN A 12 6.02 -12.98 18.63
N ARG A 13 4.81 -12.55 19.00
CA ARG A 13 3.97 -13.21 20.01
C ARG A 13 3.07 -14.31 19.44
N GLY A 14 3.05 -14.51 18.13
CA GLY A 14 2.11 -15.41 17.47
C GLY A 14 0.64 -15.00 17.65
N THR A 15 0.36 -13.72 17.87
CA THR A 15 -1.03 -13.21 17.97
C THR A 15 -1.75 -13.25 16.62
N VAL A 16 -0.97 -13.16 15.53
CA VAL A 16 -1.44 -13.32 14.15
C VAL A 16 -0.38 -14.06 13.35
N ASP A 17 -0.80 -14.90 12.40
CA ASP A 17 0.09 -15.72 11.58
C ASP A 17 0.60 -14.98 10.33
N ALA A 18 -0.14 -13.97 9.88
CA ALA A 18 0.16 -13.23 8.66
C ALA A 18 -0.34 -11.78 8.73
N GLY A 19 0.22 -10.94 7.87
CA GLY A 19 -0.36 -9.64 7.55
C GLY A 19 0.18 -9.09 6.24
N MET A 20 -0.39 -7.99 5.79
CA MET A 20 -0.06 -7.35 4.52
C MET A 20 0.61 -5.99 4.78
N THR A 21 1.65 -5.68 4.01
CA THR A 21 2.31 -4.37 4.01
C THR A 21 3.06 -4.18 2.69
N GLY A 22 3.47 -2.94 2.39
CA GLY A 22 4.36 -2.68 1.27
C GLY A 22 5.79 -3.13 1.59
N ILE A 23 6.52 -3.59 0.57
CA ILE A 23 7.88 -4.11 0.75
C ILE A 23 8.82 -3.10 1.44
N THR A 24 8.62 -1.81 1.17
CA THR A 24 9.38 -0.69 1.75
C THR A 24 9.30 -0.62 3.28
N ALA A 25 8.26 -1.20 3.90
CA ALA A 25 8.09 -1.23 5.35
C ALA A 25 8.81 -2.39 6.04
N VAL A 26 9.18 -3.46 5.31
CA VAL A 26 9.76 -4.69 5.88
C VAL A 26 11.07 -4.40 6.62
N LYS A 27 11.92 -3.57 6.02
CA LYS A 27 13.21 -3.16 6.60
C LYS A 27 13.03 -2.30 7.84
N SER A 28 12.27 -1.19 7.72
CA SER A 28 12.12 -0.20 8.79
C SER A 28 11.40 -0.75 10.00
N ARG A 29 10.49 -1.72 9.81
CA ARG A 29 9.75 -2.39 10.89
C ARG A 29 10.38 -3.70 11.35
N LYS A 30 11.53 -4.08 10.79
CA LYS A 30 12.26 -5.32 11.12
C LYS A 30 11.42 -6.59 11.04
N LEU A 31 10.48 -6.66 10.10
CA LEU A 31 9.55 -7.80 10.04
C LEU A 31 10.25 -9.12 9.69
N TYR A 32 11.41 -9.04 9.04
CA TYR A 32 12.29 -10.18 8.74
C TYR A 32 12.88 -10.88 9.98
N GLU A 33 12.83 -10.27 11.16
CA GLU A 33 13.30 -10.91 12.40
C GLU A 33 12.23 -11.79 13.06
N VAL A 34 10.97 -11.64 12.63
CA VAL A 34 9.79 -12.23 13.30
C VAL A 34 8.82 -12.92 12.34
N MET A 35 9.18 -13.01 11.06
CA MET A 35 8.42 -13.69 10.00
C MET A 35 9.37 -14.52 9.16
N ASP A 36 8.92 -15.71 8.73
CA ASP A 36 9.74 -16.63 7.93
C ASP A 36 9.70 -16.35 6.43
N TYR A 37 8.56 -15.84 5.93
CA TYR A 37 8.29 -15.66 4.50
C TYR A 37 7.78 -14.26 4.17
N MET A 38 8.16 -13.77 3.00
CA MET A 38 7.57 -12.61 2.34
C MET A 38 7.06 -13.03 0.96
N THR A 39 5.74 -13.08 0.77
CA THR A 39 5.12 -13.41 -0.52
C THR A 39 4.83 -12.15 -1.33
N LEU A 40 5.38 -12.07 -2.55
CA LEU A 40 5.12 -10.99 -3.50
C LEU A 40 3.83 -11.27 -4.27
N THR A 41 2.73 -10.72 -3.77
CA THR A 41 1.38 -10.95 -4.30
C THR A 41 1.00 -10.00 -5.44
N TYR A 42 1.54 -8.77 -5.45
CA TYR A 42 1.18 -7.72 -6.41
C TYR A 42 -0.34 -7.53 -6.57
N ASN A 43 -1.08 -7.62 -5.46
CA ASN A 43 -2.55 -7.64 -5.48
C ASN A 43 -3.21 -6.31 -5.13
N ALA A 44 -2.43 -5.27 -4.81
CA ALA A 44 -2.92 -3.94 -4.51
C ALA A 44 -1.81 -2.89 -4.59
N ASP A 45 -2.16 -1.68 -5.00
CA ASP A 45 -1.35 -0.48 -4.82
C ASP A 45 -1.64 0.16 -3.47
N ILE A 46 -0.59 0.62 -2.79
CA ILE A 46 -0.71 1.31 -1.50
C ILE A 46 -0.65 2.81 -1.75
N GLU A 47 -1.80 3.47 -1.69
CA GLU A 47 -1.92 4.91 -1.84
C GLU A 47 -2.06 5.60 -0.47
N PHE A 48 -1.39 6.74 -0.32
CA PHE A 48 -1.49 7.61 0.85
C PHE A 48 -2.06 8.96 0.44
N ILE A 49 -3.06 9.43 1.18
CA ILE A 49 -3.71 10.71 0.92
C ILE A 49 -3.17 11.74 1.92
N VAL A 50 -2.67 12.86 1.40
CA VAL A 50 -2.32 14.02 2.23
C VAL A 50 -3.58 14.86 2.41
N ILE A 51 -3.98 15.06 3.66
CA ILE A 51 -5.20 15.80 4.02
C ILE A 51 -4.81 16.94 4.96
N ILE A 52 -5.41 18.11 4.74
CA ILE A 52 -5.34 19.25 5.64
C ILE A 52 -6.74 19.54 6.19
N ASN A 53 -6.82 20.04 7.44
CA ASN A 53 -8.09 20.50 7.99
C ASN A 53 -8.68 21.63 7.13
N GLU A 54 -9.97 21.53 6.81
CA GLU A 54 -10.66 22.49 5.94
C GLU A 54 -10.59 23.93 6.47
N LYS A 55 -10.81 24.15 7.77
CA LYS A 55 -10.76 25.50 8.36
C LYS A 55 -9.36 26.10 8.27
N VAL A 56 -8.34 25.27 8.49
CA VAL A 56 -6.94 25.70 8.33
C VAL A 56 -6.68 26.09 6.88
N TRP A 57 -7.07 25.24 5.91
CA TRP A 57 -6.87 25.49 4.48
C TRP A 57 -7.54 26.78 3.99
N GLN A 58 -8.79 27.03 4.41
CA GLN A 58 -9.53 28.24 4.07
C GLN A 58 -8.96 29.49 4.75
N GLY A 59 -8.34 29.33 5.93
CA GLY A 59 -7.67 30.40 6.65
C GLY A 59 -6.32 30.84 6.05
N LEU A 60 -5.72 30.04 5.16
CA LEU A 60 -4.49 30.39 4.47
C LEU A 60 -4.74 31.50 3.43
N SER A 61 -3.71 32.30 3.16
CA SER A 61 -3.69 33.16 1.98
C SER A 61 -3.62 32.34 0.68
N GLU A 62 -3.95 32.98 -0.44
CA GLU A 62 -3.81 32.35 -1.76
C GLU A 62 -2.36 31.90 -2.04
N GLY A 63 -1.38 32.72 -1.65
CA GLY A 63 0.04 32.40 -1.80
C GLY A 63 0.46 31.17 -1.00
N GLU A 64 0.00 31.04 0.25
CA GLU A 64 0.29 29.87 1.08
C GLU A 64 -0.36 28.60 0.53
N ARG A 65 -1.62 28.67 0.10
CA ARG A 65 -2.29 27.55 -0.58
C ARG A 65 -1.52 27.11 -1.82
N ALA A 66 -1.09 28.07 -2.65
CA ALA A 66 -0.33 27.78 -3.86
C ALA A 66 1.01 27.09 -3.55
N ILE A 67 1.74 27.52 -2.51
CA ILE A 67 2.99 26.90 -2.08
C ILE A 67 2.77 25.45 -1.63
N ILE A 68 1.78 25.21 -0.78
CA ILE A 68 1.49 23.86 -0.26
C ILE A 68 1.05 22.93 -1.39
N THR A 69 0.15 23.36 -2.27
CA THR A 69 -0.29 22.58 -3.43
C THR A 69 0.89 22.24 -4.35
N LYS A 70 1.74 23.21 -4.66
CA LYS A 70 2.92 22.99 -5.50
C LYS A 70 3.90 22.02 -4.86
N ALA A 71 4.11 22.11 -3.55
CA ALA A 71 4.97 21.18 -2.82
C ALA A 71 4.39 19.75 -2.85
N GLY A 72 3.09 19.59 -2.62
CA GLY A 72 2.38 18.31 -2.68
C GLY A 72 2.52 17.64 -4.04
N LEU A 73 2.17 18.34 -5.12
CA LEU A 73 2.26 17.82 -6.50
C LEU A 73 3.69 17.46 -6.90
N ARG A 74 4.67 18.27 -6.48
CA ARG A 74 6.09 17.97 -6.75
C ARG A 74 6.52 16.68 -6.04
N VAL A 75 6.23 16.55 -4.75
CA VAL A 75 6.61 15.37 -3.97
C VAL A 75 5.89 14.13 -4.46
N GLU A 76 4.60 14.23 -4.82
CA GLU A 76 3.87 13.12 -5.43
C GLU A 76 4.58 12.60 -6.68
N LYS A 77 4.90 13.49 -7.62
CA LYS A 77 5.59 13.12 -8.86
C LYS A 77 6.95 12.49 -8.58
N GLU A 78 7.77 13.13 -7.74
CA GLU A 78 9.09 12.62 -7.39
C GLU A 78 9.02 11.23 -6.73
N LEU A 79 8.01 10.97 -5.89
CA LEU A 79 7.83 9.67 -5.26
C LEU A 79 7.38 8.61 -6.26
N ARG A 80 6.40 8.92 -7.13
CA ARG A 80 5.93 7.98 -8.17
C ARG A 80 7.06 7.58 -9.12
N GLU A 81 7.93 8.51 -9.50
CA GLU A 81 9.10 8.24 -10.34
C GLU A 81 10.16 7.38 -9.65
N LYS A 82 10.33 7.52 -8.33
CA LYS A 82 11.38 6.81 -7.56
C LYS A 82 10.90 5.49 -6.97
N MET A 83 9.60 5.28 -6.80
CA MET A 83 9.07 4.16 -6.00
C MET A 83 9.53 2.80 -6.53
N GLY A 84 9.46 2.58 -7.85
CA GLY A 84 9.88 1.31 -8.44
C GLY A 84 11.35 0.97 -8.14
N ALA A 85 12.25 1.95 -8.15
CA ALA A 85 13.65 1.74 -7.78
C ALA A 85 13.79 1.43 -6.28
N ILE A 86 13.06 2.14 -5.42
CA ILE A 86 13.05 1.91 -3.97
C ILE A 86 12.56 0.48 -3.65
N GLU A 87 11.51 0.01 -4.33
CA GLU A 87 10.97 -1.33 -4.15
C GLU A 87 11.95 -2.41 -4.62
N GLN A 88 12.58 -2.22 -5.79
CA GLN A 88 13.59 -3.14 -6.31
C GLN A 88 14.81 -3.25 -5.39
N ASP A 89 15.31 -2.12 -4.88
CA ASP A 89 16.44 -2.12 -3.95
C ASP A 89 16.08 -2.76 -2.61
N THR A 90 14.85 -2.53 -2.13
CA THR A 90 14.36 -3.18 -0.91
C THR A 90 14.18 -4.69 -1.12
N LEU A 91 13.72 -5.11 -2.30
CA LEU A 91 13.59 -6.53 -2.65
C LEU A 91 14.95 -7.24 -2.64
N LYS A 92 15.95 -6.68 -3.32
CA LYS A 92 17.31 -7.22 -3.32
C LYS A 92 17.85 -7.39 -1.91
N TRP A 93 17.68 -6.35 -1.07
CA TRP A 93 18.08 -6.41 0.33
C TRP A 93 17.30 -7.47 1.13
N ALA A 94 16.00 -7.65 0.87
CA ALA A 94 15.15 -8.59 1.60
C ALA A 94 15.44 -10.06 1.25
N GLN A 95 15.86 -10.35 0.02
CA GLN A 95 16.22 -11.71 -0.41
C GLN A 95 17.33 -12.34 0.44
N ASP A 96 18.23 -11.52 0.99
CA ASP A 96 19.29 -11.96 1.90
C ASP A 96 18.84 -12.10 3.37
N LYS A 97 17.58 -11.77 3.70
CA LYS A 97 17.09 -11.64 5.08
C LYS A 97 15.86 -12.47 5.41
N ILE A 98 14.99 -12.72 4.42
CA ILE A 98 13.75 -13.46 4.58
C ILE A 98 13.48 -14.29 3.32
N LYS A 99 12.78 -15.42 3.45
CA LYS A 99 12.43 -16.25 2.29
C LYS A 99 11.39 -15.53 1.43
N VAL A 100 11.82 -15.06 0.27
CA VAL A 100 10.92 -14.39 -0.68
C VAL A 100 10.24 -15.41 -1.58
N VAL A 101 8.92 -15.36 -1.64
CA VAL A 101 8.10 -16.19 -2.53
C VAL A 101 7.48 -15.28 -3.59
N ALA A 102 7.88 -15.44 -4.85
CA ALA A 102 7.24 -14.74 -5.96
C ALA A 102 6.18 -15.65 -6.58
N LEU A 103 4.92 -15.19 -6.61
CA LEU A 103 3.86 -15.93 -7.27
C LEU A 103 4.09 -16.00 -8.78
N THR A 104 3.72 -17.11 -9.41
CA THR A 104 3.55 -17.23 -10.86
C THR A 104 2.30 -16.48 -11.32
N ASP A 105 2.17 -16.29 -12.63
CA ASP A 105 0.94 -15.70 -13.19
C ASP A 105 -0.31 -16.58 -12.94
N ALA A 106 -0.14 -17.90 -12.96
CA ALA A 106 -1.22 -18.84 -12.67
C ALA A 106 -1.68 -18.69 -11.21
N GLU A 107 -0.75 -18.71 -10.25
CA GLU A 107 -1.07 -18.50 -8.83
C GLU A 107 -1.67 -17.11 -8.59
N ARG A 108 -1.16 -16.05 -9.22
CA ARG A 108 -1.77 -14.71 -9.14
C ARG A 108 -3.20 -14.70 -9.66
N ASN A 109 -3.48 -15.42 -10.74
CA ASN A 109 -4.85 -15.52 -11.28
C ASN A 109 -5.76 -16.28 -10.30
N GLU A 110 -5.30 -17.35 -9.67
CA GLU A 110 -6.08 -18.04 -8.63
C GLU A 110 -6.43 -17.09 -7.46
N TRP A 111 -5.49 -16.25 -7.03
CA TRP A 111 -5.76 -15.22 -6.02
C TRP A 111 -6.77 -14.18 -6.51
N ARG A 112 -6.66 -13.75 -7.77
CA ARG A 112 -7.60 -12.79 -8.37
C ARG A 112 -9.02 -13.36 -8.42
N GLU A 113 -9.17 -14.63 -8.81
CA GLU A 113 -10.46 -15.33 -8.82
C GLU A 113 -11.03 -15.47 -7.40
N ALA A 114 -10.22 -15.92 -6.44
CA ALA A 114 -10.63 -16.10 -5.06
C ALA A 114 -11.06 -14.77 -4.38
N THR A 115 -10.52 -13.64 -4.83
CA THR A 115 -10.80 -12.31 -4.27
C THR A 115 -11.92 -11.55 -4.98
N LYS A 116 -12.45 -12.03 -6.12
CA LYS A 116 -13.61 -11.43 -6.81
C LYS A 116 -14.79 -11.06 -5.89
N PRO A 117 -15.20 -11.90 -4.92
CA PRO A 117 -16.29 -11.56 -4.01
C PRO A 117 -16.03 -10.30 -3.17
N VAL A 118 -14.77 -9.93 -2.91
CA VAL A 118 -14.41 -8.72 -2.17
C VAL A 118 -14.73 -7.47 -3.01
N VAL A 119 -14.33 -7.47 -4.29
CA VAL A 119 -14.61 -6.37 -5.22
C VAL A 119 -16.11 -6.24 -5.47
N ASN A 120 -16.81 -7.36 -5.66
CA ASN A 120 -18.26 -7.38 -5.86
C ASN A 120 -19.01 -6.79 -4.66
N LYS A 121 -18.68 -7.24 -3.44
CA LYS A 121 -19.28 -6.70 -2.20
C LYS A 121 -18.98 -5.21 -2.02
N TYR A 122 -17.80 -4.75 -2.43
CA TYR A 122 -17.48 -3.31 -2.42
C TYR A 122 -18.42 -2.55 -3.36
N MET A 123 -18.51 -2.97 -4.64
CA MET A 123 -19.38 -2.35 -5.64
C MET A 123 -20.87 -2.33 -5.25
N GLU A 124 -21.36 -3.38 -4.58
CA GLU A 124 -22.73 -3.46 -4.06
C GLU A 124 -22.99 -2.42 -2.96
N ARG A 125 -21.98 -2.10 -2.14
CA ARG A 125 -22.13 -1.27 -0.94
C ARG A 125 -21.69 0.18 -1.13
N SER A 126 -20.91 0.46 -2.16
CA SER A 126 -20.25 1.76 -2.35
C SER A 126 -21.08 2.79 -3.14
N GLY A 127 -22.28 2.41 -3.59
CA GLY A 127 -23.10 3.22 -4.49
C GLY A 127 -22.43 3.45 -5.85
N ASP A 128 -23.02 4.33 -6.65
CA ASP A 128 -22.60 4.54 -8.04
C ASP A 128 -21.18 5.11 -8.15
N LEU A 129 -20.78 6.00 -7.24
CA LEU A 129 -19.43 6.55 -7.21
C LEU A 129 -18.37 5.48 -6.98
N GLY A 130 -18.59 4.55 -6.05
CA GLY A 130 -17.62 3.48 -5.81
C GLY A 130 -17.59 2.43 -6.92
N LYS A 131 -18.72 2.18 -7.60
CA LYS A 131 -18.72 1.38 -8.84
C LYS A 131 -17.90 2.05 -9.93
N GLN A 132 -18.08 3.36 -10.12
CA GLN A 132 -17.29 4.13 -11.07
C GLN A 132 -15.80 4.06 -10.73
N LEU A 133 -15.43 4.21 -9.45
CA LEU A 133 -14.06 4.09 -8.99
C LEU A 133 -13.45 2.73 -9.36
N VAL A 134 -14.15 1.62 -9.11
CA VAL A 134 -13.67 0.27 -9.48
C VAL A 134 -13.51 0.12 -10.99
N MET A 135 -14.45 0.64 -11.79
CA MET A 135 -14.37 0.60 -13.25
C MET A 135 -13.20 1.42 -13.80
N GLU A 136 -12.91 2.60 -13.23
CA GLU A 136 -11.77 3.42 -13.65
C GLU A 136 -10.44 2.80 -13.20
N ALA A 137 -10.37 2.27 -11.97
CA ALA A 137 -9.17 1.59 -11.48
C ALA A 137 -8.80 0.38 -12.34
N GLY A 138 -9.78 -0.34 -12.89
CA GLY A 138 -9.54 -1.47 -13.80
C GLY A 138 -9.00 -1.09 -15.19
N LYS A 139 -8.86 0.20 -15.50
CA LYS A 139 -8.26 0.68 -16.76
C LYS A 139 -6.77 1.02 -16.63
N LEU A 140 -6.29 1.17 -15.39
CA LEU A 140 -4.87 1.39 -15.07
C LEU A 140 -4.10 0.08 -15.21
#